data_AF-A0A7C9I2K7-F1
#
_entry.id   AF-A0A7C9I2K7-F1
#
_cell.length_a   1.000
_cell.length_b   1.000
_cell.length_c   1.000
_cell.angle_alpha   90.00
_cell.angle_beta   90.00
_cell.angle_gamma   90.00
#
_symmetry.space_group_name_H-M   'P 1'
#
loop_
_entity.id
_entity.type
_entity.pdbx_description
1 polymer ?
#
loop_
_entity_poly.entity_id
_entity_poly.type
_entity_poly.pdbx_seq_one_letter_code
_entity_poly.pdbx_strand_id
1 'polypeptide(L)'
;MAHTIDHAHVLVDELSAVAVTSGGIRVIHLSGVATCPSELWQVDIVAAGRPPFIGTPAGRLTIGLRSAPPRRRGRFRAVRVPFEAIIEDERTHEVEVHLECQPAVVLPVLEADDSFGAGARATARRRAGAVGRAMPVGAHAMADAAAQASGALRERFAGFAAFAGFAPALAVAV
;
A
#
# COMPACT_ATOMS: atom_id res chain seq x y z
N MET A 1 6.72 -1.48 -31.57
CA MET A 1 6.79 -2.82 -30.97
C MET A 1 6.36 -2.68 -29.52
N ALA A 2 5.21 -3.26 -29.15
CA ALA A 2 4.74 -3.20 -27.77
C ALA A 2 5.59 -4.19 -26.95
N HIS A 3 6.32 -3.70 -25.95
CA HIS A 3 6.95 -4.58 -24.96
C HIS A 3 5.83 -5.34 -24.25
N THR A 4 5.73 -6.64 -24.51
CA THR A 4 4.86 -7.52 -23.73
C THR A 4 5.48 -7.62 -22.35
N ILE A 5 4.83 -7.00 -21.38
CA ILE A 5 5.18 -7.15 -19.97
C ILE A 5 5.03 -8.64 -19.64
N ASP A 6 6.11 -9.28 -19.18
CA ASP A 6 6.20 -10.68 -18.80
C ASP A 6 6.48 -10.87 -17.30
N HIS A 7 6.49 -9.78 -16.52
CA HIS A 7 6.68 -9.76 -15.08
C HIS A 7 5.76 -8.71 -14.42
N ALA A 8 5.50 -8.83 -13.12
CA ALA A 8 4.77 -7.79 -12.40
C ALA A 8 5.70 -6.59 -12.11
N HIS A 9 5.24 -5.38 -12.43
CA HIS A 9 5.94 -4.13 -12.10
C HIS A 9 5.24 -3.44 -10.93
N VAL A 10 5.92 -3.32 -9.79
CA VAL A 10 5.39 -2.62 -8.61
C VAL A 10 5.37 -1.11 -8.87
N LEU A 11 4.24 -0.50 -8.53
CA LEU A 11 4.07 0.96 -8.53
C LEU A 11 4.63 1.49 -7.21
N VAL A 12 5.88 1.97 -7.25
CA VAL A 12 6.62 2.39 -6.07
C VAL A 12 5.91 3.50 -5.29
N ASP A 13 5.25 4.43 -6.00
CA ASP A 13 4.48 5.52 -5.39
C ASP A 13 3.24 5.05 -4.61
N GLU A 14 2.83 3.80 -4.80
CA GLU A 14 1.71 3.18 -4.10
C GLU A 14 2.15 2.14 -3.07
N LEU A 15 3.47 1.96 -2.88
CA LEU A 15 4.01 1.05 -1.89
C LEU A 15 4.06 1.75 -0.53
N SER A 16 3.59 1.07 0.52
CA SER A 16 3.53 1.62 1.87
C SER A 16 3.81 0.57 2.93
N ALA A 17 4.45 1.01 4.02
CA ALA A 17 4.69 0.20 5.21
C ALA A 17 4.18 0.97 6.44
N VAL A 18 3.20 0.41 7.13
CA VAL A 18 2.57 1.02 8.30
C VAL A 18 2.66 0.09 9.49
N ALA A 19 3.26 0.53 10.58
CA ALA A 19 3.25 -0.20 11.84
C ALA A 19 1.99 0.12 12.64
N VAL A 20 1.37 -0.92 13.18
CA VAL A 20 0.24 -0.82 14.10
C VAL A 20 0.61 -1.60 15.35
N THR A 21 0.55 -0.92 16.50
CA THR A 21 0.77 -1.57 17.79
C THR A 21 -0.56 -1.72 18.51
N SER A 22 -0.91 -2.95 18.89
CA SER A 22 -2.13 -3.23 19.65
C SER A 22 -1.88 -4.37 20.64
N GLY A 23 -2.22 -4.14 21.91
CA GLY A 23 -2.09 -5.17 22.94
C GLY A 23 -0.65 -5.62 23.20
N GLY A 24 0.34 -4.76 22.95
CA GLY A 24 1.76 -5.07 23.10
C GLY A 24 2.39 -5.80 21.90
N ILE A 25 1.61 -6.09 20.86
CA ILE A 25 2.11 -6.68 19.61
C ILE A 25 2.18 -5.57 18.57
N ARG A 26 3.35 -5.43 17.94
CA ARG A 26 3.56 -4.53 16.80
C ARG A 26 3.59 -5.33 15.52
N VAL A 27 2.76 -4.93 14.56
CA VAL A 27 2.71 -5.51 13.23
C VAL A 27 2.96 -4.45 12.18
N ILE A 28 3.73 -4.78 11.16
CA ILE A 28 3.96 -3.96 9.98
C ILE A 28 3.02 -4.46 8.88
N HIS A 29 2.10 -3.61 8.47
CA HIS A 29 1.29 -3.80 7.28
C HIS A 29 2.01 -3.23 6.07
N LEU A 30 2.52 -4.11 5.22
CA LEU A 30 3.06 -3.75 3.92
C LEU A 30 1.96 -3.90 2.88
N SER A 31 1.73 -2.87 2.08
CA SER A 31 0.76 -2.94 0.98
C SER A 31 1.25 -2.19 -0.24
N GLY A 32 0.79 -2.61 -1.41
CA GLY A 32 1.13 -1.96 -2.67
C GLY A 32 0.30 -2.46 -3.83
N VAL A 33 0.65 -1.97 -5.02
CA VAL A 33 -0.01 -2.34 -6.27
C VAL A 33 1.05 -2.65 -7.32
N ALA A 34 0.84 -3.71 -8.08
CA ALA A 34 1.66 -4.04 -9.23
C ALA A 34 0.85 -4.00 -10.52
N THR A 35 1.47 -3.55 -11.60
CA THR A 35 0.95 -3.73 -12.96
C THR A 35 1.39 -5.10 -13.45
N CYS A 36 0.43 -6.00 -13.63
CA CYS A 36 0.65 -7.36 -14.05
C CYS A 36 0.12 -7.60 -15.47
N PRO A 37 0.67 -8.58 -16.22
CA PRO A 37 0.21 -8.92 -17.57
C PRO A 37 -1.24 -9.43 -17.64
N SER A 38 -1.77 -9.98 -16.54
CA SER A 38 -3.19 -10.31 -16.39
C SER A 38 -3.64 -10.31 -14.93
N GLU A 39 -4.96 -10.35 -14.70
CA GLU A 39 -5.60 -10.37 -13.37
C GLU A 39 -5.34 -11.64 -12.56
N LEU A 40 -4.84 -12.69 -13.21
CA LEU A 40 -4.57 -13.97 -12.57
C LEU A 40 -3.13 -14.07 -12.04
N TRP A 41 -2.31 -13.04 -12.28
CA TRP A 41 -0.97 -12.94 -11.71
C TRP A 41 -1.06 -12.68 -10.22
N GLN A 42 -0.11 -13.25 -9.49
CA GLN A 42 0.05 -13.00 -8.06
C GLN A 42 1.39 -12.33 -7.80
N VAL A 43 1.42 -11.50 -6.76
CA VAL A 43 2.65 -10.93 -6.22
C VAL A 43 2.83 -11.54 -4.84
N ASP A 44 3.82 -12.41 -4.74
CA ASP A 44 4.13 -13.13 -3.52
C ASP A 44 5.21 -12.38 -2.74
N ILE A 45 4.95 -12.21 -1.45
CA ILE A 45 5.93 -11.68 -0.50
C ILE A 45 6.75 -12.85 0.01
N VAL A 46 8.04 -12.82 -0.27
CA VAL A 46 9.00 -13.85 0.12
C VAL A 46 10.03 -13.26 1.07
N ALA A 47 10.56 -14.09 1.97
CA ALA A 47 11.77 -13.72 2.68
C ALA A 47 12.85 -13.38 1.64
N ALA A 48 13.44 -12.18 1.72
CA ALA A 48 14.61 -11.90 0.91
C ALA A 48 15.68 -12.91 1.32
N GLY A 49 16.20 -13.68 0.36
CA GLY A 49 17.29 -14.61 0.62
C GLY A 49 18.40 -13.84 1.35
N ARG A 50 18.85 -14.39 2.49
CA ARG A 50 19.85 -13.78 3.37
C ARG A 50 20.96 -13.15 2.53
N PRO A 51 21.28 -11.85 2.68
CA PRO A 51 22.36 -11.24 1.91
C PRO A 51 23.64 -12.06 2.17
N PRO A 52 24.42 -12.40 1.13
CA PRO A 52 25.55 -13.31 1.27
C PRO A 52 26.68 -12.73 2.14
N PHE A 53 26.63 -11.46 2.49
CA PHE A 53 27.63 -10.79 3.31
C PHE A 53 26.99 -9.76 4.24
N ILE A 54 27.31 -9.92 5.53
CA ILE A 54 27.19 -8.93 6.62
C ILE A 54 25.74 -8.63 7.01
N GLY A 55 25.47 -8.73 8.32
CA GLY A 55 24.13 -8.76 8.89
C GLY A 55 23.24 -7.63 8.41
N THR A 56 21.96 -7.96 8.23
CA THR A 56 20.90 -6.97 8.02
C THR A 56 21.09 -5.82 9.03
N PRO A 57 21.11 -4.56 8.57
CA PRO A 57 21.24 -3.42 9.46
C PRO A 57 20.22 -3.52 10.60
N ALA A 58 20.64 -3.28 11.84
CA ALA A 58 19.71 -3.28 12.98
C ALA A 58 18.56 -2.29 12.70
N GLY A 59 17.31 -2.75 12.84
CA GLY A 59 16.12 -1.93 12.58
C GLY A 59 15.66 -1.88 11.12
N ARG A 60 16.27 -2.67 10.22
CA ARG A 60 15.81 -2.81 8.83
C ARG A 60 15.32 -4.24 8.55
N LEU A 61 14.18 -4.36 7.90
CA LEU A 61 13.62 -5.62 7.42
C LEU A 61 13.81 -5.73 5.91
N THR A 62 14.33 -6.86 5.44
CA THR A 62 14.52 -7.11 4.01
C THR A 62 13.51 -8.14 3.52
N ILE A 63 12.73 -7.78 2.50
CA ILE A 63 11.71 -8.65 1.89
C ILE A 63 11.87 -8.68 0.38
N GLY A 64 11.50 -9.80 -0.24
CA GLY A 64 11.42 -9.92 -1.69
C GLY A 64 9.96 -9.93 -2.15
N LEU A 65 9.70 -9.32 -3.30
CA LEU A 65 8.45 -9.47 -4.04
C LEU A 65 8.75 -10.28 -5.30
N ARG A 66 7.98 -11.36 -5.51
CA ARG A 66 8.07 -12.21 -6.69
C ARG A 66 6.75 -12.24 -7.42
N SER A 67 6.83 -12.13 -8.74
CA SER A 67 5.69 -12.31 -9.60
C SER A 67 5.49 -13.79 -9.92
N ALA A 68 4.29 -14.30 -9.66
CA ALA A 68 3.92 -15.67 -9.97
C ALA A 68 2.95 -15.67 -11.15
N PRO A 69 3.32 -16.30 -12.29
CA PRO A 69 2.44 -16.40 -13.43
C PRO A 69 1.24 -17.30 -13.10
N PRO A 70 0.08 -17.05 -13.72
CA PRO A 70 -1.12 -17.83 -13.46
C PRO A 70 -0.96 -19.27 -13.90
N ARG A 71 -1.42 -20.21 -13.05
CA ARG A 71 -1.45 -21.65 -13.40
C ARG A 71 -2.44 -21.98 -14.51
N ARG A 72 -3.39 -21.08 -14.79
CA ARG A 72 -4.43 -21.24 -15.83
C ARG A 72 -4.23 -20.21 -16.92
N ARG A 73 -4.48 -20.61 -18.17
CA ARG A 73 -4.48 -19.66 -19.30
C ARG A 73 -5.60 -18.64 -19.10
N GLY A 74 -5.23 -17.37 -19.16
CA GLY A 74 -6.15 -16.24 -19.07
C GLY A 74 -5.96 -15.29 -20.25
N ARG A 75 -6.81 -14.27 -20.32
CA ARG A 75 -6.60 -13.17 -21.26
C ARG A 75 -5.46 -12.29 -20.75
N PHE A 76 -4.54 -11.93 -21.64
CA PHE A 76 -3.48 -10.99 -21.32
C PHE A 76 -4.03 -9.57 -21.49
N ARG A 77 -4.26 -8.92 -20.35
CA ARG A 77 -4.66 -7.53 -20.27
C ARG A 77 -3.95 -6.96 -19.06
N ALA A 78 -3.05 -5.99 -19.30
CA ALA A 78 -2.36 -5.30 -18.24
C ALA A 78 -3.38 -4.77 -17.21
N VAL A 79 -3.20 -5.16 -15.95
CA VAL A 79 -4.12 -4.81 -14.86
C VAL A 79 -3.35 -4.53 -13.59
N ARG A 80 -3.97 -3.75 -12.70
CA ARG A 80 -3.43 -3.42 -11.40
C ARG A 80 -3.87 -4.48 -10.40
N VAL A 81 -2.90 -5.17 -9.80
CA VAL A 81 -3.11 -6.22 -8.80
C VAL A 81 -2.61 -5.69 -7.44
N PRO A 82 -3.48 -5.52 -6.45
CA PRO A 82 -3.06 -5.17 -5.10
C PRO A 82 -2.40 -6.36 -4.42
N PHE A 83 -1.48 -6.09 -3.51
CA PHE A 83 -0.88 -7.08 -2.63
C PHE A 83 -0.70 -6.52 -1.24
N GLU A 84 -0.70 -7.41 -0.25
CA GLU A 84 -0.54 -7.06 1.16
C GLU A 84 0.19 -8.17 1.93
N ALA A 85 0.92 -7.79 2.97
CA ALA A 85 1.34 -8.68 4.04
C ALA A 85 1.28 -7.98 5.39
N ILE A 86 1.04 -8.79 6.41
CA ILE A 86 1.16 -8.40 7.81
C ILE A 86 2.36 -9.17 8.37
N ILE A 87 3.29 -8.43 8.95
CA ILE A 87 4.57 -8.94 9.45
C ILE A 87 4.67 -8.56 10.92
N GLU A 88 4.81 -9.52 11.81
CA GLU A 88 5.04 -9.25 13.23
C GLU A 88 6.49 -8.82 13.42
N ASP A 89 6.71 -7.57 13.85
CA ASP A 89 8.05 -7.03 14.08
C ASP A 89 8.01 -5.84 15.07
N GLU A 90 8.82 -5.94 16.12
CA GLU A 90 8.85 -4.98 17.22
C GLU A 90 9.79 -3.78 17.01
N ARG A 91 10.77 -3.86 16.10
CA ARG A 91 11.94 -2.95 16.08
C ARG A 91 12.27 -2.33 14.74
N THR A 92 11.63 -2.80 13.68
CA THR A 92 11.92 -2.39 12.31
C THR A 92 11.30 -1.02 12.03
N HIS A 93 12.15 -0.10 11.57
CA HIS A 93 11.77 1.26 11.17
C HIS A 93 11.92 1.49 9.66
N GLU A 94 12.60 0.57 8.96
CA GLU A 94 12.75 0.62 7.51
C GLU A 94 12.49 -0.75 6.89
N VAL A 95 11.80 -0.77 5.75
CA VAL A 95 11.61 -1.98 4.96
C VAL A 95 12.33 -1.80 3.62
N GLU A 96 13.28 -2.68 3.34
CA GLU A 96 13.93 -2.79 2.04
C GLU A 96 13.24 -3.87 1.22
N VAL A 97 12.58 -3.45 0.15
CA VAL A 97 11.75 -4.26 -0.73
C VAL A 97 12.53 -4.57 -2.00
N HIS A 98 12.98 -5.81 -2.14
CA HIS A 98 13.63 -6.32 -3.34
C HIS A 98 12.56 -6.71 -4.35
N LEU A 99 12.54 -6.00 -5.47
CA LEU A 99 11.61 -6.23 -6.57
C LEU A 99 12.27 -7.15 -7.60
N GLU A 100 11.50 -8.03 -8.21
CA GLU A 100 12.05 -9.04 -9.14
C GLU A 100 12.72 -8.41 -10.37
N CYS A 101 12.10 -7.40 -10.98
CA CYS A 101 12.56 -6.77 -12.22
C CYS A 101 12.82 -5.26 -12.08
N GLN A 102 12.82 -4.74 -10.85
CA GLN A 102 13.03 -3.32 -10.55
C GLN A 102 14.12 -3.18 -9.48
N PRO A 103 14.78 -2.02 -9.38
CA PRO A 103 15.67 -1.72 -8.26
C PRO A 103 14.95 -1.89 -6.92
N ALA A 104 15.68 -2.32 -5.89
CA ALA A 104 15.14 -2.38 -4.55
C ALA A 104 14.75 -0.98 -4.06
N VAL A 105 13.70 -0.92 -3.24
CA VAL A 105 13.18 0.32 -2.66
C VAL A 105 13.26 0.24 -1.15
N VAL A 106 13.74 1.29 -0.50
CA VAL A 106 13.71 1.42 0.95
C VAL A 106 12.56 2.34 1.34
N LEU A 107 11.71 1.86 2.24
CA LEU A 107 10.55 2.58 2.74
C LEU A 107 10.67 2.81 4.24
N PRO A 108 10.32 4.01 4.75
CA PRO A 108 10.13 4.19 6.17
C PRO A 108 8.87 3.44 6.62
N VAL A 109 8.94 2.82 7.79
CA VAL A 109 7.77 2.28 8.47
C VAL A 109 7.09 3.42 9.22
N LEU A 110 5.88 3.75 8.80
CA LEU A 110 5.09 4.81 9.43
C LEU A 110 4.31 4.22 10.60
N GLU A 111 4.45 4.78 11.79
CA GLU A 111 3.63 4.39 12.93
C GLU A 111 2.20 4.92 12.75
N ALA A 112 1.20 4.05 12.88
CA ALA A 112 -0.18 4.45 12.92
C ALA A 112 -0.44 5.17 14.24
N ASP A 113 -0.78 6.46 14.18
CA ASP A 113 -1.29 7.17 15.34
C ASP A 113 -2.51 6.43 15.91
N ASP A 114 -2.62 6.33 17.23
CA ASP A 114 -3.75 5.69 17.94
C ASP A 114 -5.13 6.22 17.50
N SER A 115 -5.14 7.39 16.86
CA SER A 115 -6.27 8.01 16.18
C SER A 115 -6.88 7.15 15.06
N PHE A 116 -6.10 6.25 14.44
CA PHE A 116 -6.57 5.35 13.36
C PHE A 116 -7.62 4.35 13.86
N GLY A 117 -7.62 4.04 15.17
CA GLY A 117 -8.62 3.16 15.81
C GLY A 117 -9.81 3.88 16.45
N ALA A 118 -9.73 5.20 16.66
CA ALA A 118 -10.80 5.95 17.32
C ALA A 118 -12.07 6.05 16.43
N GLY A 119 -11.91 6.12 15.11
CA GLY A 119 -13.02 6.12 14.16
C GLY A 119 -13.78 4.80 14.09
N ALA A 120 -13.07 3.67 14.20
CA ALA A 120 -13.69 2.34 14.21
C ALA A 120 -14.42 2.03 15.55
N ARG A 121 -13.91 2.56 16.67
CA ARG A 121 -14.60 2.45 17.97
C ARG A 121 -15.80 3.40 18.09
N ALA A 122 -15.79 4.55 17.42
CA ALA A 122 -16.91 5.48 17.39
C ALA A 122 -18.15 4.88 16.71
N THR A 123 -17.97 4.10 15.64
CA THR A 123 -19.09 3.38 14.99
C THR A 123 -19.58 2.18 15.80
N ALA A 124 -18.69 1.49 16.53
CA ALA A 124 -19.07 0.41 17.43
C ALA A 124 -19.87 0.91 18.65
N ARG A 125 -19.48 2.02 19.28
CA ARG A 125 -20.24 2.62 20.40
C ARG A 125 -21.59 3.19 19.97
N ARG A 126 -21.71 3.70 18.74
CA ARG A 126 -23.02 4.13 18.20
C ARG A 126 -24.00 2.97 17.99
N ARG A 127 -23.52 1.75 17.72
CA ARG A 127 -24.38 0.55 17.60
C ARG A 127 -24.83 0.00 18.94
N ALA A 128 -24.04 0.14 20.00
CA ALA A 128 -24.40 -0.36 21.33
C ALA A 128 -25.50 0.47 22.05
N GLY A 129 -25.79 1.69 21.57
CA GLY A 129 -26.82 2.58 22.14
C GLY A 129 -28.15 2.62 21.38
N ALA A 130 -28.31 1.83 20.31
CA ALA A 130 -29.50 1.88 19.45
C ALA A 130 -30.28 0.54 19.47
N VAL A 131 -30.61 0.05 20.66
CA VAL A 131 -31.71 -0.92 20.81
C VAL A 131 -33.00 -0.11 20.79
N GLY A 132 -33.51 0.11 19.59
CA GLY A 132 -34.83 0.72 19.41
C GLY A 132 -34.97 1.42 18.08
N ARG A 133 -35.70 0.76 17.18
CA ARG A 133 -36.46 1.34 16.06
C ARG A 133 -35.80 1.30 14.67
N ALA A 134 -36.29 0.34 13.89
CA ALA A 134 -36.57 0.35 12.46
C ALA A 134 -35.41 0.60 11.46
N MET A 135 -35.05 -0.46 10.72
CA MET A 135 -34.60 -0.36 9.32
C MET A 135 -35.79 0.14 8.47
N PRO A 136 -35.58 0.94 7.40
CA PRO A 136 -35.05 0.33 6.17
C PRO A 136 -34.25 1.24 5.19
N VAL A 137 -33.64 0.54 4.22
CA VAL A 137 -33.17 0.95 2.88
C VAL A 137 -32.06 2.00 2.76
N GLY A 138 -30.95 1.60 2.11
CA GLY A 138 -30.03 2.55 1.48
C GLY A 138 -28.59 2.07 1.26
N ALA A 139 -28.37 0.94 0.59
CA ALA A 139 -27.03 0.45 0.26
C ALA A 139 -26.18 1.42 -0.61
N HIS A 140 -26.80 2.47 -1.19
CA HIS A 140 -26.10 3.51 -1.94
C HIS A 140 -25.44 4.59 -1.07
N ALA A 141 -25.95 4.86 0.15
CA ALA A 141 -25.38 5.90 1.00
C ALA A 141 -23.98 5.54 1.55
N MET A 142 -23.67 4.24 1.62
CA MET A 142 -22.38 3.75 2.15
C MET A 142 -21.26 3.84 1.09
N ALA A 143 -21.60 3.70 -0.19
CA ALA A 143 -20.65 3.87 -1.29
C ALA A 143 -20.29 5.34 -1.51
N ASP A 144 -21.25 6.25 -1.39
CA ASP A 144 -21.01 7.70 -1.49
C ASP A 144 -20.15 8.22 -0.32
N ALA A 145 -20.35 7.69 0.90
CA ALA A 145 -19.51 8.04 2.04
C ALA A 145 -18.05 7.58 1.87
N ALA A 146 -17.82 6.41 1.27
CA ALA A 146 -16.48 5.90 0.97
C ALA A 146 -15.79 6.70 -0.14
N ALA A 147 -16.54 7.12 -1.17
CA ALA A 147 -16.05 8.00 -2.22
C ALA A 147 -15.70 9.42 -1.68
N GLN A 148 -16.51 9.96 -0.77
CA GLN A 148 -16.23 11.25 -0.13
C GLN A 148 -15.00 11.18 0.81
N ALA A 149 -14.82 10.08 1.54
CA ALA A 149 -13.67 9.89 2.41
C ALA A 149 -12.34 9.78 1.64
N SER A 150 -12.36 9.12 0.48
CA SER A 150 -11.19 9.00 -0.39
C SER A 150 -10.90 10.30 -1.16
N GLY A 151 -11.92 11.08 -1.52
CA GLY A 151 -11.78 12.44 -2.05
C GLY A 151 -11.12 13.41 -1.06
N ALA A 152 -11.56 13.41 0.21
CA ALA A 152 -11.00 14.26 1.26
C ALA A 152 -9.53 13.91 1.58
N LEU A 153 -9.15 12.63 1.42
CA LEU A 153 -7.77 12.18 1.59
C LEU A 153 -6.88 12.70 0.43
N ARG A 154 -7.38 12.64 -0.81
CA ARG A 154 -6.69 13.21 -1.99
C ARG A 154 -6.52 14.73 -1.92
N GLU A 155 -7.52 15.47 -1.45
CA GLU A 155 -7.42 16.93 -1.31
C GLU A 155 -6.41 17.34 -0.23
N ARG A 156 -6.30 16.59 0.88
CA ARG A 156 -5.26 16.82 1.90
C ARG A 156 -3.84 16.59 1.39
N PHE A 157 -3.64 15.64 0.47
CA PHE A 157 -2.33 15.40 -0.14
C PHE A 157 -2.05 16.33 -1.34
N ALA A 158 -3.08 16.84 -2.03
CA ALA A 158 -2.92 17.86 -3.06
C ALA A 158 -2.48 19.22 -2.48
N GLY A 159 -2.87 19.55 -1.24
CA GLY A 159 -2.42 20.74 -0.52
C GLY A 159 -0.91 20.77 -0.20
N PHE A 160 -0.23 19.61 -0.19
CA PHE A 160 1.21 19.53 0.04
C PHE A 160 2.04 19.90 -1.20
N ALA A 161 1.45 19.85 -2.40
CA ALA A 161 2.10 20.28 -3.64
C ALA A 161 2.13 21.81 -3.82
N ALA A 162 1.36 22.56 -3.03
CA ALA A 162 1.27 24.02 -3.13
C ALA A 162 2.40 24.78 -2.41
N PHE A 163 3.30 24.09 -1.68
CA PHE A 163 4.44 24.74 -0.99
C PHE A 163 5.79 24.60 -1.72
N ALA A 164 5.85 23.86 -2.82
CA ALA A 164 7.04 23.80 -3.66
C ALA A 164 6.95 24.91 -4.74
N GLY A 165 7.43 26.09 -4.35
CA GLY A 165 7.48 27.30 -5.15
C GLY A 165 7.97 27.09 -6.59
N PHE A 166 7.04 27.39 -7.50
CA PHE A 166 7.19 28.04 -8.78
C PHE A 166 8.55 28.75 -9.03
N ALA A 167 9.24 28.35 -10.10
CA ALA A 167 9.86 29.27 -11.06
C ALA A 167 10.02 28.58 -12.43
N PRO A 168 9.30 29.02 -13.49
CA PRO A 168 9.62 28.70 -14.86
C PRO A 168 10.48 29.83 -15.46
N ALA A 169 11.65 29.49 -15.98
CA ALA A 169 12.36 30.30 -16.97
C ALA A 169 12.69 29.35 -18.14
N LEU A 170 11.79 29.21 -19.11
CA LEU A 170 11.70 29.96 -20.37
C LEU A 170 12.87 29.68 -21.32
N ALA A 171 12.49 29.15 -22.48
CA ALA A 171 13.28 28.81 -23.66
C ALA A 171 14.13 29.95 -24.22
N VAL A 172 15.14 29.63 -25.05
CA VAL A 172 15.17 29.85 -26.52
C VAL A 172 16.58 29.58 -27.09
N ALA A 173 16.55 29.05 -28.33
CA ALA A 173 17.58 28.77 -29.34
C ALA A 173 18.87 29.60 -29.38
N VAL A 174 19.98 28.96 -29.77
CA VAL A 174 20.62 29.04 -31.12
C VAL A 174 21.25 27.69 -31.43
#